data_AF-A0A2D8CDN6-F1
#
_entry.id   AF-A0A2D8CDN6-F1
#
_cell.length_a   1.000
_cell.length_b   1.000
_cell.length_c   1.000
_cell.angle_alpha   90.00
_cell.angle_beta   90.00
_cell.angle_gamma   90.00
#
_symmetry.space_group_name_H-M   'P 1'
#
loop_
_entity.id
_entity.type
_entity.pdbx_description
1 polymer ?
#
loop_
_entity_poly.entity_id
_entity_poly.type
_entity_poly.pdbx_seq_one_letter_code
_entity_poly.pdbx_strand_id
1 'polypeptide(L)'
;MIVVPLGVASATPTAVRHLPSVALWREGSVFLFDCGENSQMRMLQAGIKRSKIEAIFISHFDVDHFSGLLGLLATLQLQRRDKPLAIIGPKGIKEYVEWNLKFSKIDPVYEINFHEIEEDIEEERVFDAEEYYVEARPLNHTKFCVGFRFQEKDRPGKVDADKAKKMGVSKDEQYKELKDGNDVTLEDGTVVKSQDIVGHPRPGDSFAYVTDTEYAPNAVKLAMNTNILYHEATFGKDLDDKASETGHSSTADAARVATEAQTKLLVIGHFSARYTNAHDLLKEAREGFYPAWLANELRPIFTDPTHERGIITPKVEITELDNKSGGGKSNYKGRKNHKSGGKKNFRSRKGGSSSRSRSSSRDSRSGSSRDSRGSSGSSRSGSNSGKSGNYKRKTYGSSTYSSNIKSKKDDSDSSSSSPRKITPRSSYDDFDRF
;
A
#
# COMPACT_ATOMS: atom_id res chain seq x y z
N MET A 1 -16.50 -0.20 3.88
CA MET A 1 -15.21 -0.43 3.20
C MET A 1 -14.09 -0.54 4.24
N ILE A 2 -12.96 -1.19 3.94
CA ILE A 2 -11.81 -1.31 4.88
C ILE A 2 -10.53 -0.84 4.19
N VAL A 3 -9.73 -0.01 4.86
CA VAL A 3 -8.41 0.45 4.41
C VAL A 3 -7.34 -0.13 5.34
N VAL A 4 -6.25 -0.67 4.79
CA VAL A 4 -5.14 -1.26 5.54
C VAL A 4 -3.82 -0.71 5.02
N PRO A 5 -3.15 0.21 5.74
CA PRO A 5 -1.79 0.62 5.42
C PRO A 5 -0.85 -0.59 5.52
N LEU A 6 -0.06 -0.86 4.49
CA LEU A 6 0.87 -1.99 4.43
C LEU A 6 2.32 -1.54 4.72
N GLY A 7 2.68 -0.36 4.21
CA GLY A 7 3.94 0.31 4.49
C GLY A 7 3.75 1.83 4.45
N VAL A 8 4.44 2.55 5.35
CA VAL A 8 4.25 4.00 5.60
C VAL A 8 5.57 4.77 5.77
N ALA A 9 6.71 4.24 5.33
CA ALA A 9 7.98 4.95 5.28
C ALA A 9 8.11 5.75 3.97
N SER A 10 8.73 6.93 4.04
CA SER A 10 9.13 7.72 2.87
C SER A 10 10.58 7.42 2.44
N ALA A 11 10.79 7.28 1.13
CA ALA A 11 12.05 7.12 0.38
C ALA A 11 12.90 5.87 0.70
N THR A 12 12.91 5.41 1.95
CA THR A 12 13.73 4.29 2.42
C THR A 12 13.01 3.52 3.54
N PRO A 13 13.06 2.17 3.54
CA PRO A 13 12.48 1.41 4.63
C PRO A 13 13.31 1.58 5.91
N THR A 14 12.66 1.43 7.05
CA THR A 14 13.33 1.35 8.35
C THR A 14 13.15 -0.04 8.96
N ALA A 15 13.75 -0.30 10.13
CA ALA A 15 13.54 -1.56 10.85
C ALA A 15 12.08 -1.80 11.28
N VAL A 16 11.22 -0.77 11.25
CA VAL A 16 9.84 -0.80 11.78
C VAL A 16 8.79 -0.20 10.84
N ARG A 17 9.19 0.43 9.72
CA ARG A 17 8.29 0.96 8.68
C ARG A 17 8.75 0.52 7.29
N HIS A 18 7.80 0.09 6.47
CA HIS A 18 8.02 -0.44 5.12
C HIS A 18 7.67 0.60 4.05
N LEU A 19 8.08 0.36 2.81
CA LEU A 19 7.85 1.29 1.70
C LEU A 19 6.36 1.40 1.32
N PRO A 20 5.94 2.51 0.68
CA PRO A 20 4.53 2.85 0.53
C PRO A 20 3.69 1.79 -0.17
N SER A 21 2.61 1.40 0.51
CA SER A 21 1.50 0.66 -0.08
C SER A 21 0.31 0.66 0.87
N VAL A 22 -0.91 0.81 0.33
CA VAL A 22 -2.17 0.75 1.07
C VAL A 22 -3.13 -0.19 0.34
N ALA A 23 -3.69 -1.17 1.06
CA ALA A 23 -4.70 -2.06 0.53
C ALA A 23 -6.09 -1.62 0.97
N LEU A 24 -6.96 -1.34 0.01
CA LEU A 24 -8.40 -1.15 0.21
C LEU A 24 -9.11 -2.48 -0.07
N TRP A 25 -9.95 -2.92 0.86
CA TRP A 25 -10.77 -4.14 0.74
C TRP A 25 -12.25 -3.78 0.68
N ARG A 26 -12.92 -4.28 -0.36
CA ARG A 26 -14.35 -4.14 -0.62
C ARG A 26 -14.92 -5.48 -1.05
N GLU A 27 -15.90 -6.00 -0.32
CA GLU A 27 -16.77 -7.12 -0.72
C GLU A 27 -16.01 -8.37 -1.26
N GLY A 28 -14.78 -8.59 -0.78
CA GLY A 28 -13.93 -9.72 -1.16
C GLY A 28 -12.89 -9.44 -2.26
N SER A 29 -12.92 -8.27 -2.88
CA SER A 29 -11.88 -7.71 -3.77
C SER A 29 -10.91 -6.80 -3.01
N VAL A 30 -9.72 -6.62 -3.59
CA VAL A 30 -8.64 -5.78 -3.06
C VAL A 30 -8.16 -4.80 -4.13
N PHE A 31 -7.99 -3.55 -3.75
CA PHE A 31 -7.44 -2.48 -4.58
C PHE A 31 -6.16 -2.01 -3.89
N LEU A 32 -5.04 -2.01 -4.60
CA LEU A 32 -3.73 -1.71 -4.03
C LEU A 32 -3.27 -0.32 -4.52
N PHE A 33 -3.06 0.60 -3.59
CA PHE A 33 -2.53 1.93 -3.87
C PHE A 33 -1.04 1.94 -3.49
N ASP A 34 -0.20 2.13 -4.50
CA ASP A 34 1.24 1.86 -4.51
C ASP A 34 1.65 0.44 -4.13
N CYS A 35 2.82 0.03 -4.62
CA CYS A 35 3.39 -1.29 -4.46
C CYS A 35 4.90 -1.20 -4.25
N GLY A 36 5.31 -0.53 -3.17
CA GLY A 36 6.71 -0.50 -2.73
C GLY A 36 7.31 -1.86 -2.42
N GLU A 37 8.64 -1.91 -2.26
CA GLU A 37 9.36 -3.13 -1.91
C GLU A 37 8.70 -3.82 -0.70
N ASN A 38 8.62 -5.15 -0.75
CA ASN A 38 8.04 -6.00 0.30
C ASN A 38 6.51 -5.91 0.47
N SER A 39 5.77 -5.08 -0.29
CA SER A 39 4.30 -4.96 -0.22
C SER A 39 3.58 -6.30 -0.21
N GLN A 40 3.99 -7.23 -1.09
CA GLN A 40 3.40 -8.57 -1.16
C GLN A 40 3.54 -9.41 0.13
N MET A 41 4.56 -9.15 0.96
CA MET A 41 4.74 -9.81 2.26
C MET A 41 3.92 -9.11 3.35
N ARG A 42 3.82 -7.77 3.29
CA ARG A 42 2.92 -7.00 4.16
C ARG A 42 1.47 -7.42 3.98
N MET A 43 1.04 -7.68 2.74
CA MET A 43 -0.29 -8.27 2.46
C MET A 43 -0.49 -9.61 3.18
N LEU A 44 0.50 -10.52 3.12
CA LEU A 44 0.41 -11.82 3.83
C LEU A 44 0.33 -11.63 5.35
N GLN A 45 1.10 -10.69 5.90
CA GLN A 45 1.09 -10.38 7.33
C GLN A 45 -0.22 -9.72 7.81
N ALA A 46 -0.88 -8.94 6.94
CA ALA A 46 -2.23 -8.43 7.15
C ALA A 46 -3.35 -9.47 6.90
N GLY A 47 -3.00 -10.71 6.50
CA GLY A 47 -3.98 -11.74 6.11
C GLY A 47 -4.69 -11.51 4.77
N ILE A 48 -4.24 -10.51 3.99
CA ILE A 48 -4.83 -10.12 2.71
C ILE A 48 -4.33 -11.05 1.60
N LYS A 49 -5.27 -11.69 0.90
CA LYS A 49 -4.97 -12.60 -0.22
C LYS A 49 -4.60 -11.82 -1.47
N ARG A 50 -3.34 -11.90 -1.91
CA ARG A 50 -2.85 -11.32 -3.18
C ARG A 50 -3.68 -11.73 -4.40
N SER A 51 -4.22 -12.95 -4.43
CA SER A 51 -5.11 -13.41 -5.50
C SER A 51 -6.48 -12.71 -5.55
N LYS A 52 -6.80 -11.85 -4.56
CA LYS A 52 -7.99 -10.99 -4.55
C LYS A 52 -7.74 -9.56 -5.05
N ILE A 53 -6.50 -9.21 -5.41
CA ILE A 53 -6.22 -7.92 -6.06
C ILE A 53 -7.01 -7.86 -7.37
N GLU A 54 -7.75 -6.79 -7.60
CA GLU A 54 -8.51 -6.51 -8.81
C GLU A 54 -7.78 -5.44 -9.65
N ALA A 55 -7.31 -4.39 -8.98
CA ALA A 55 -6.51 -3.32 -9.57
C ALA A 55 -5.34 -2.90 -8.66
N ILE A 56 -4.26 -2.44 -9.29
CA ILE A 56 -3.12 -1.77 -8.66
C ILE A 56 -3.03 -0.36 -9.24
N PHE A 57 -2.96 0.65 -8.38
CA PHE A 57 -2.84 2.07 -8.72
C PHE A 57 -1.46 2.54 -8.28
N ILE A 58 -0.61 2.98 -9.21
CA ILE A 58 0.70 3.55 -8.95
C ILE A 58 0.60 5.07 -9.07
N SER A 59 1.00 5.79 -8.02
CA SER A 59 0.93 7.26 -7.96
C SER A 59 1.98 7.93 -8.84
N HIS A 60 3.23 7.48 -8.77
CA HIS A 60 4.37 8.05 -9.50
C HIS A 60 5.56 7.07 -9.59
N PHE A 61 6.65 7.52 -10.23
CA PHE A 61 7.86 6.72 -10.44
C PHE A 61 9.04 7.13 -9.53
N ASP A 62 8.79 7.21 -8.22
CA ASP A 62 9.84 6.95 -7.23
C ASP A 62 9.86 5.48 -6.80
N VAL A 63 11.08 5.00 -6.57
CA VAL A 63 11.37 3.55 -6.53
C VAL A 63 10.61 2.87 -5.39
N ASP A 64 10.39 3.56 -4.29
CA ASP A 64 9.62 3.11 -3.15
C ASP A 64 8.12 2.96 -3.41
N HIS A 65 7.57 3.51 -4.49
CA HIS A 65 6.14 3.38 -4.81
C HIS A 65 5.82 2.21 -5.76
N PHE A 66 6.79 1.70 -6.53
CA PHE A 66 6.53 0.63 -7.52
C PHE A 66 7.49 -0.57 -7.49
N SER A 67 8.59 -0.52 -6.73
CA SER A 67 9.64 -1.58 -6.75
C SER A 67 9.15 -2.99 -6.38
N GLY A 68 8.09 -3.12 -5.58
CA GLY A 68 7.48 -4.40 -5.22
C GLY A 68 6.65 -5.05 -6.32
N LEU A 69 6.26 -4.30 -7.37
CA LEU A 69 5.31 -4.73 -8.38
C LEU A 69 5.75 -5.99 -9.12
N LEU A 70 7.01 -6.07 -9.55
CA LEU A 70 7.52 -7.22 -10.32
C LEU A 70 7.47 -8.52 -9.51
N GLY A 71 7.86 -8.45 -8.23
CA GLY A 71 7.82 -9.61 -7.32
C GLY A 71 6.39 -10.07 -7.03
N LEU A 72 5.45 -9.13 -6.97
CA LEU A 72 4.01 -9.43 -6.85
C LEU A 72 3.48 -10.11 -8.12
N LEU A 73 3.73 -9.57 -9.31
CA LEU A 73 3.28 -10.13 -10.59
C LEU A 73 3.83 -11.53 -10.84
N ALA A 74 5.13 -11.74 -10.59
CA ALA A 74 5.77 -13.05 -10.65
C ALA A 74 5.14 -14.05 -9.67
N THR A 75 4.71 -13.59 -8.50
CA THR A 75 4.03 -14.44 -7.51
C THR A 75 2.59 -14.77 -7.92
N LEU A 76 1.83 -13.83 -8.47
CA LEU A 76 0.48 -14.07 -8.99
C LEU A 76 0.50 -15.09 -10.15
N GLN A 77 1.54 -15.04 -10.97
CA GLN A 77 1.82 -16.04 -12.01
C GLN A 77 2.04 -17.43 -11.42
N LEU A 78 2.93 -17.57 -10.42
CA LEU A 78 3.16 -18.84 -9.74
C LEU A 78 1.91 -19.37 -9.00
N GLN A 79 1.03 -18.48 -8.55
CA GLN A 79 -0.26 -18.82 -7.94
C GLN A 79 -1.33 -19.22 -8.96
N ARG A 80 -1.03 -19.24 -10.28
CA ARG A 80 -1.97 -19.56 -11.37
C ARG A 80 -3.26 -18.74 -11.28
N ARG A 81 -3.10 -17.42 -11.10
CA ARG A 81 -4.22 -16.48 -11.23
C ARG A 81 -4.93 -16.69 -12.57
N ASP A 82 -6.25 -16.67 -12.53
CA ASP A 82 -7.18 -16.84 -13.65
C ASP A 82 -7.87 -15.52 -14.06
N LYS A 83 -8.13 -14.64 -13.09
CA LYS A 83 -8.76 -13.33 -13.32
C LYS A 83 -7.79 -12.31 -13.96
N PRO A 84 -8.27 -11.43 -14.87
CA PRO A 84 -7.52 -10.25 -15.29
C PRO A 84 -7.06 -9.38 -14.11
N LEU A 85 -5.98 -8.65 -14.26
CA LEU A 85 -5.46 -7.67 -13.29
C LEU A 85 -5.36 -6.30 -13.96
N ALA A 86 -5.99 -5.27 -13.39
CA ALA A 86 -5.77 -3.90 -13.85
C ALA A 86 -4.50 -3.30 -13.21
N ILE A 87 -3.70 -2.59 -14.00
CA ILE A 87 -2.59 -1.76 -13.52
C ILE A 87 -2.80 -0.35 -14.07
N ILE A 88 -3.00 0.59 -13.16
CA ILE A 88 -3.26 2.00 -13.39
C ILE A 88 -2.04 2.78 -12.91
N GLY A 89 -1.58 3.77 -13.67
CA GLY A 89 -0.54 4.70 -13.23
C GLY A 89 -0.05 5.58 -14.38
N PRO A 90 0.96 6.43 -14.15
CA PRO A 90 1.56 7.25 -15.20
C PRO A 90 2.02 6.46 -16.43
N LYS A 91 2.02 7.15 -17.57
CA LYS A 91 2.58 6.67 -18.84
C LYS A 91 4.00 6.12 -18.67
N GLY A 92 4.22 4.90 -19.16
CA GLY A 92 5.48 4.16 -19.02
C GLY A 92 5.37 2.96 -18.06
N ILE A 93 4.32 2.86 -17.25
CA ILE A 93 4.10 1.71 -16.36
C ILE A 93 3.95 0.41 -17.16
N LYS A 94 3.34 0.48 -18.35
CA LYS A 94 3.24 -0.67 -19.26
C LYS A 94 4.60 -1.13 -19.76
N GLU A 95 5.40 -0.20 -20.29
CA GLU A 95 6.75 -0.50 -20.78
C GLU A 95 7.62 -1.10 -19.67
N TYR A 96 7.58 -0.53 -18.46
CA TYR A 96 8.29 -1.03 -17.29
C TYR A 96 7.91 -2.49 -16.97
N VAL A 97 6.62 -2.81 -16.90
CA VAL A 97 6.15 -4.17 -16.57
C VAL A 97 6.49 -5.15 -17.69
N GLU A 98 6.17 -4.83 -18.95
CA GLU A 98 6.43 -5.69 -20.10
C GLU A 98 7.92 -5.98 -20.29
N TRP A 99 8.79 -4.96 -20.15
CA TRP A 99 10.23 -5.12 -20.24
C TRP A 99 10.77 -6.06 -19.16
N ASN A 100 10.34 -5.90 -17.91
CA ASN A 100 10.84 -6.70 -16.79
C ASN A 100 10.35 -8.15 -16.82
N LEU A 101 9.09 -8.38 -17.22
CA LEU A 101 8.56 -9.73 -17.45
C LEU A 101 9.34 -10.44 -18.56
N LYS A 102 9.57 -9.76 -19.70
CA LYS A 102 10.38 -10.25 -20.82
C LYS A 102 11.83 -10.53 -20.43
N PHE A 103 12.47 -9.62 -19.68
CA PHE A 103 13.84 -9.81 -19.16
C PHE A 103 13.94 -11.05 -18.26
N SER A 104 12.95 -11.23 -17.39
CA SER A 104 12.87 -12.34 -16.44
C SER A 104 12.37 -13.66 -17.07
N LYS A 105 11.92 -13.64 -18.33
CA LYS A 105 11.25 -14.75 -19.03
C LYS A 105 10.03 -15.27 -18.27
N ILE A 106 9.19 -14.34 -17.80
CA ILE A 106 7.93 -14.61 -17.12
C ILE A 106 6.80 -14.26 -18.09
N ASP A 107 6.05 -15.27 -18.53
CA ASP A 107 4.86 -15.10 -19.37
C ASP A 107 3.60 -15.28 -18.49
N PRO A 108 2.89 -14.21 -18.09
CA PRO A 108 1.68 -14.32 -17.26
C PRO A 108 0.59 -15.18 -17.90
N VAL A 109 -0.01 -16.09 -17.12
CA VAL A 109 -1.19 -16.89 -17.55
C VAL A 109 -2.52 -16.15 -17.37
N TYR A 110 -2.47 -14.92 -16.88
CA TYR A 110 -3.60 -14.02 -16.69
C TYR A 110 -3.37 -12.73 -17.47
N GLU A 111 -4.47 -12.11 -17.91
CA GLU A 111 -4.46 -10.83 -18.61
C GLU A 111 -4.05 -9.69 -17.66
N ILE A 112 -3.22 -8.76 -18.16
CA ILE A 112 -2.85 -7.53 -17.46
C ILE A 112 -3.36 -6.35 -18.30
N ASN A 113 -4.35 -5.65 -17.74
CA ASN A 113 -5.00 -4.50 -18.38
C ASN A 113 -4.35 -3.22 -17.88
N PHE A 114 -3.57 -2.57 -18.75
CA PHE A 114 -2.90 -1.32 -18.44
C PHE A 114 -3.80 -0.13 -18.77
N HIS A 115 -3.88 0.82 -17.85
CA HIS A 115 -4.43 2.15 -18.07
C HIS A 115 -3.35 3.17 -17.71
N GLU A 116 -2.80 3.79 -18.74
CA GLU A 116 -1.68 4.74 -18.64
C GLU A 116 -2.23 6.17 -18.64
N ILE A 117 -2.00 6.88 -17.54
CA ILE A 117 -2.44 8.26 -17.33
C ILE A 117 -1.41 9.20 -17.97
N GLU A 118 -1.87 10.11 -18.81
CA GLU A 118 -1.05 11.14 -19.45
C GLU A 118 -0.73 12.30 -18.49
N GLU A 119 0.37 13.02 -18.70
CA GLU A 119 0.84 14.05 -17.76
C GLU A 119 -0.02 15.33 -17.75
N ASP A 120 -0.84 15.55 -18.77
CA ASP A 120 -1.65 16.75 -18.99
C ASP A 120 -3.13 16.63 -18.57
N ILE A 121 -3.48 15.58 -17.81
CA ILE A 121 -4.85 15.41 -17.28
C ILE A 121 -5.19 16.44 -16.18
N GLU A 122 -6.43 16.92 -16.14
CA GLU A 122 -6.99 17.68 -15.00
C GLU A 122 -7.77 16.75 -14.04
N GLU A 123 -8.48 15.78 -14.62
CA GLU A 123 -9.17 14.69 -13.95
C GLU A 123 -9.40 13.54 -14.93
N GLU A 124 -9.34 12.30 -14.45
CA GLU A 124 -9.67 11.13 -15.25
C GLU A 124 -10.38 10.05 -14.42
N ARG A 125 -11.36 9.37 -15.03
CA ARG A 125 -12.04 8.23 -14.40
C ARG A 125 -11.35 6.92 -14.78
N VAL A 126 -10.23 6.68 -14.13
CA VAL A 126 -9.26 5.61 -14.44
C VAL A 126 -9.79 4.18 -14.22
N PHE A 127 -10.88 4.03 -13.47
CA PHE A 127 -11.57 2.74 -13.29
C PHE A 127 -13.07 2.99 -13.05
N ASP A 128 -13.96 2.42 -13.86
CA ASP A 128 -15.42 2.53 -13.68
C ASP A 128 -16.07 1.15 -13.70
N ALA A 129 -16.52 0.70 -12.53
CA ALA A 129 -17.28 -0.54 -12.35
C ALA A 129 -18.77 -0.22 -12.16
N GLU A 130 -19.64 -1.23 -12.12
CA GLU A 130 -21.08 -1.03 -11.94
C GLU A 130 -21.40 -0.28 -10.64
N GLU A 131 -20.81 -0.69 -9.51
CA GLU A 131 -21.12 -0.18 -8.16
C GLU A 131 -20.14 0.86 -7.60
N TYR A 132 -19.00 1.08 -8.23
CA TYR A 132 -17.93 1.95 -7.73
C TYR A 132 -17.05 2.48 -8.86
N TYR A 133 -16.25 3.50 -8.58
CA TYR A 133 -15.25 3.99 -9.51
C TYR A 133 -14.00 4.51 -8.78
N VAL A 134 -12.93 4.72 -9.55
CA VAL A 134 -11.73 5.44 -9.11
C VAL A 134 -11.52 6.61 -10.07
N GLU A 135 -11.40 7.82 -9.52
CA GLU A 135 -10.90 9.00 -10.23
C GLU A 135 -9.44 9.27 -9.87
N ALA A 136 -8.69 9.84 -10.80
CA ALA A 136 -7.34 10.34 -10.61
C ALA A 136 -7.26 11.84 -10.92
N ARG A 137 -6.36 12.55 -10.23
CA ARG A 137 -6.01 13.96 -10.49
C ARG A 137 -4.52 14.18 -10.27
N PRO A 138 -3.86 15.08 -11.03
CA PRO A 138 -2.45 15.37 -10.80
C PRO A 138 -2.23 16.07 -9.46
N LEU A 139 -1.14 15.71 -8.80
CA LEU A 139 -0.62 16.26 -7.57
C LEU A 139 0.63 17.12 -7.85
N ASN A 140 1.10 17.85 -6.84
CA ASN A 140 2.24 18.76 -6.97
C ASN A 140 3.50 18.12 -6.37
N HIS A 141 4.23 17.34 -7.16
CA HIS A 141 5.43 16.63 -6.74
C HIS A 141 6.60 16.86 -7.73
N THR A 142 7.82 16.48 -7.35
CA THR A 142 9.05 16.67 -8.16
C THR A 142 9.05 15.91 -9.49
N LYS A 143 8.20 14.90 -9.60
CA LYS A 143 7.85 14.15 -10.82
C LYS A 143 6.33 14.15 -10.96
N PHE A 144 5.83 13.84 -12.16
CA PHE A 144 4.40 13.64 -12.37
C PHE A 144 3.87 12.57 -11.40
N CYS A 145 2.89 12.99 -10.59
CA CYS A 145 2.28 12.20 -9.53
C CYS A 145 0.77 12.38 -9.59
N VAL A 146 0.04 11.28 -9.39
CA VAL A 146 -1.43 11.28 -9.34
C VAL A 146 -1.93 10.77 -8.00
N GLY A 147 -2.89 11.51 -7.45
CA GLY A 147 -3.70 11.06 -6.32
C GLY A 147 -4.95 10.36 -6.84
N PHE A 148 -5.50 9.44 -6.03
CA PHE A 148 -6.66 8.64 -6.41
C PHE A 148 -7.79 8.80 -5.40
N ARG A 149 -9.05 8.80 -5.87
CA ARG A 149 -10.23 8.70 -5.02
C ARG A 149 -11.06 7.49 -5.45
N PHE A 150 -11.15 6.49 -4.58
CA PHE A 150 -12.12 5.41 -4.68
C PHE A 150 -13.47 5.89 -4.14
N GLN A 151 -14.53 5.70 -4.92
CA GLN A 151 -15.90 6.11 -4.58
C GLN A 151 -16.87 4.98 -4.93
N GLU A 152 -17.54 4.40 -3.93
CA GLU A 152 -18.75 3.64 -4.21
C GLU A 152 -19.84 4.59 -4.73
N LYS A 153 -20.65 4.12 -5.69
CA LYS A 153 -21.82 4.87 -6.15
C LYS A 153 -22.91 4.85 -5.07
N ASP A 154 -23.73 5.89 -5.08
CA ASP A 154 -24.82 6.02 -4.11
C ASP A 154 -25.79 4.85 -4.21
N ARG A 155 -26.06 4.23 -3.06
CA ARG A 155 -26.98 3.10 -2.97
C ARG A 155 -28.39 3.66 -2.75
N PRO A 156 -29.45 3.06 -3.34
CA PRO A 156 -30.83 3.43 -3.03
C PRO A 156 -31.11 3.50 -1.53
N GLY A 157 -32.03 4.38 -1.17
CA GLY A 157 -32.49 4.53 0.21
C GLY A 157 -33.03 3.24 0.79
N LYS A 158 -33.11 3.17 2.13
CA LYS A 158 -33.75 2.03 2.77
C LYS A 158 -35.25 2.10 2.49
N VAL A 159 -35.81 1.01 1.98
CA VAL A 159 -37.26 0.79 1.89
C VAL A 159 -37.84 0.67 3.29
N ASP A 160 -38.89 1.44 3.58
CA ASP A 160 -39.81 1.18 4.69
C ASP A 160 -40.71 -0.02 4.33
N ALA A 161 -40.28 -1.21 4.77
CA ALA A 161 -40.99 -2.45 4.48
C ALA A 161 -42.37 -2.55 5.16
N ASP A 162 -42.58 -1.83 6.27
CA ASP A 162 -43.87 -1.85 6.98
C ASP A 162 -44.88 -0.92 6.30
N LYS A 163 -44.43 0.24 5.81
CA LYS A 163 -45.24 1.13 4.96
C LYS A 163 -45.54 0.49 3.61
N ALA A 164 -44.55 -0.13 2.96
CA ALA A 164 -44.74 -0.84 1.69
C ALA A 164 -45.79 -1.95 1.78
N LYS A 165 -45.73 -2.81 2.81
CA LYS A 165 -46.74 -3.85 3.06
C LYS A 165 -48.14 -3.26 3.31
N LYS A 166 -48.24 -2.18 4.08
CA LYS A 166 -49.52 -1.47 4.32
C LYS A 166 -50.12 -0.87 3.04
N MET A 167 -49.27 -0.51 2.08
CA MET A 167 -49.67 0.01 0.77
C MET A 167 -49.93 -1.10 -0.27
N GLY A 168 -49.84 -2.38 0.08
CA GLY A 168 -50.13 -3.52 -0.81
C GLY A 168 -48.94 -4.08 -1.59
N VAL A 169 -47.73 -3.54 -1.40
CA VAL A 169 -46.50 -4.02 -2.07
C VAL A 169 -46.10 -5.38 -1.54
N SER A 170 -46.10 -6.40 -2.41
CA SER A 170 -45.96 -7.81 -2.02
C SER A 170 -44.97 -8.61 -2.86
N LYS A 171 -44.69 -8.21 -4.10
CA LYS A 171 -43.76 -8.91 -5.00
C LYS A 171 -42.36 -8.29 -4.95
N ASP A 172 -41.31 -9.10 -4.98
CA ASP A 172 -39.92 -8.64 -4.95
C ASP A 172 -39.57 -7.70 -6.13
N GLU A 173 -40.19 -7.91 -7.29
CA GLU A 173 -40.06 -7.03 -8.47
C GLU A 173 -40.55 -5.61 -8.16
N GLN A 174 -41.68 -5.46 -7.46
CA GLN A 174 -42.21 -4.16 -7.04
C GLN A 174 -41.27 -3.48 -6.04
N TYR A 175 -40.70 -4.25 -5.10
CA TYR A 175 -39.67 -3.74 -4.18
C TYR A 175 -38.38 -3.31 -4.88
N LYS A 176 -38.06 -3.90 -6.04
CA LYS A 176 -36.94 -3.50 -6.87
C LYS A 176 -37.26 -2.22 -7.64
N GLU A 177 -38.37 -2.17 -8.38
CA GLU A 177 -38.77 -0.98 -9.14
C GLU A 177 -38.86 0.27 -8.26
N LEU A 178 -39.46 0.15 -7.05
CA LEU A 178 -39.49 1.25 -6.08
C LEU A 178 -38.08 1.71 -5.67
N LYS A 179 -37.13 0.79 -5.41
CA LYS A 179 -35.73 1.13 -5.09
C LYS A 179 -34.99 1.79 -6.26
N ASP A 180 -35.31 1.37 -7.48
CA ASP A 180 -34.74 1.91 -8.71
C ASP A 180 -35.34 3.29 -9.07
N GLY A 181 -36.27 3.81 -8.24
CA GLY A 181 -36.86 5.15 -8.36
C GLY A 181 -38.20 5.20 -9.10
N ASN A 182 -38.73 4.05 -9.52
CA ASN A 182 -39.94 3.96 -10.33
C ASN A 182 -41.19 3.79 -9.46
N ASP A 183 -42.30 4.43 -9.87
CA ASP A 183 -43.60 4.26 -9.24
C ASP A 183 -44.26 2.95 -9.72
N VAL A 184 -44.81 2.17 -8.79
CA VAL A 184 -45.40 0.85 -9.07
C VAL A 184 -46.91 0.93 -9.07
N THR A 185 -47.55 0.39 -10.10
CA THR A 185 -49.01 0.18 -10.11
C THR A 185 -49.34 -1.23 -9.63
N LEU A 186 -50.22 -1.34 -8.63
CA LEU A 186 -50.68 -2.61 -8.07
C LEU A 186 -51.84 -3.21 -8.89
N GLU A 187 -52.16 -4.47 -8.62
CA GLU A 187 -53.23 -5.21 -9.31
C GLU A 187 -54.64 -4.62 -9.09
N ASP A 188 -54.83 -3.85 -8.01
CA ASP A 188 -56.06 -3.11 -7.72
C ASP A 188 -56.12 -1.70 -8.37
N GLY A 189 -55.08 -1.33 -9.13
CA GLY A 189 -54.93 -0.01 -9.76
C GLY A 189 -54.33 1.07 -8.86
N THR A 190 -53.98 0.77 -7.61
CA THR A 190 -53.30 1.71 -6.71
C THR A 190 -51.89 1.99 -7.21
N VAL A 191 -51.55 3.28 -7.39
CA VAL A 191 -50.18 3.71 -7.70
C VAL A 191 -49.43 4.00 -6.41
N VAL A 192 -48.37 3.23 -6.17
CA VAL A 192 -47.47 3.34 -5.03
C VAL A 192 -46.21 4.08 -5.48
N LYS A 193 -45.93 5.23 -4.87
CA LYS A 193 -44.78 6.05 -5.27
C LYS A 193 -43.48 5.61 -4.60
N SER A 194 -42.38 5.63 -5.36
CA SER A 194 -41.04 5.33 -4.83
C SER A 194 -40.69 6.24 -3.65
N GLN A 195 -40.83 7.55 -3.82
CA GLN A 195 -40.56 8.59 -2.82
C GLN A 195 -41.34 8.44 -1.50
N ASP A 196 -42.48 7.74 -1.50
CA ASP A 196 -43.29 7.56 -0.29
C ASP A 196 -42.76 6.40 0.56
N ILE A 197 -41.94 5.50 0.01
CA ILE A 197 -41.48 4.25 0.65
C ILE A 197 -39.96 4.20 0.80
N VAL A 198 -39.22 4.73 -0.17
CA VAL A 198 -37.76 4.72 -0.20
C VAL A 198 -37.24 5.98 0.47
N GLY A 199 -36.42 5.81 1.51
CA GLY A 199 -35.75 6.95 2.15
C GLY A 199 -34.74 7.65 1.22
N HIS A 200 -34.07 8.68 1.72
CA HIS A 200 -33.03 9.37 0.95
C HIS A 200 -31.92 8.39 0.48
N PRO A 201 -31.31 8.64 -0.70
CA PRO A 201 -30.13 7.91 -1.16
C PRO A 201 -29.05 7.85 -0.08
N ARG A 202 -28.33 6.73 -0.03
CA ARG A 202 -27.26 6.51 0.94
C ARG A 202 -25.94 6.70 0.22
N PRO A 203 -25.17 7.75 0.57
CA PRO A 203 -23.87 8.00 -0.06
C PRO A 203 -22.97 6.78 0.01
N GLY A 204 -22.31 6.48 -1.10
CA GLY A 204 -21.34 5.39 -1.13
C GLY A 204 -20.11 5.66 -0.25
N ASP A 205 -19.51 4.59 0.26
CA ASP A 205 -18.23 4.67 0.97
C ASP A 205 -17.12 5.22 0.05
N SER A 206 -16.23 6.05 0.61
CA SER A 206 -15.23 6.79 -0.16
C SER A 206 -13.86 6.88 0.52
N PHE A 207 -12.80 6.82 -0.27
CA PHE A 207 -11.41 6.84 0.17
C PHE A 207 -10.56 7.65 -0.81
N ALA A 208 -9.84 8.66 -0.32
CA ALA A 208 -8.81 9.34 -1.08
C ALA A 208 -7.42 8.86 -0.65
N TYR A 209 -6.58 8.54 -1.62
CA TYR A 209 -5.16 8.28 -1.48
C TYR A 209 -4.39 9.45 -2.09
N VAL A 210 -3.88 10.30 -1.20
CA VAL A 210 -2.95 11.39 -1.53
C VAL A 210 -1.62 11.02 -0.88
N THR A 211 -0.64 10.65 -1.70
CA THR A 211 0.76 10.51 -1.25
C THR A 211 1.54 11.74 -1.72
N ASP A 212 2.86 11.68 -1.71
CA ASP A 212 3.86 12.49 -2.41
C ASP A 212 3.31 13.71 -3.17
N THR A 213 3.20 14.82 -2.43
CA THR A 213 2.73 16.11 -2.93
C THR A 213 3.06 17.22 -1.94
N GLU A 214 3.36 18.42 -2.42
CA GLU A 214 3.10 19.66 -1.67
C GLU A 214 1.59 19.90 -1.54
N TYR A 215 1.16 20.91 -0.78
CA TYR A 215 -0.24 21.37 -0.81
C TYR A 215 -0.74 21.57 -2.26
N ALA A 216 -1.76 20.82 -2.65
CA ALA A 216 -2.34 20.84 -3.99
C ALA A 216 -3.87 21.01 -3.94
N PRO A 217 -4.48 21.97 -4.67
CA PRO A 217 -5.94 22.09 -4.76
C PRO A 217 -6.63 20.82 -5.28
N ASN A 218 -5.95 20.01 -6.09
CA ASN A 218 -6.46 18.72 -6.55
C ASN A 218 -6.53 17.65 -5.45
N ALA A 219 -5.66 17.71 -4.44
CA ALA A 219 -5.78 16.86 -3.25
C ALA A 219 -7.08 17.18 -2.48
N VAL A 220 -7.43 18.47 -2.37
CA VAL A 220 -8.71 18.91 -1.78
C VAL A 220 -9.91 18.40 -2.58
N LYS A 221 -9.86 18.46 -3.92
CA LYS A 221 -10.92 17.91 -4.80
C LYS A 221 -11.09 16.39 -4.62
N LEU A 222 -9.99 15.62 -4.66
CA LEU A 222 -10.02 14.17 -4.42
C LEU A 222 -10.61 13.82 -3.05
N ALA A 223 -10.19 14.54 -2.02
CA ALA A 223 -10.60 14.32 -0.64
C ALA A 223 -12.03 14.78 -0.31
N MET A 224 -12.69 15.53 -1.20
CA MET A 224 -13.94 16.26 -0.92
C MET A 224 -15.05 15.33 -0.40
N ASN A 225 -15.51 15.57 0.84
CA ASN A 225 -16.50 14.79 1.59
C ASN A 225 -16.19 13.28 1.76
N THR A 226 -14.92 12.87 1.68
CA THR A 226 -14.52 11.46 1.79
C THR A 226 -14.74 10.85 3.18
N ASN A 227 -14.95 9.54 3.29
CA ASN A 227 -14.95 8.86 4.60
C ASN A 227 -13.54 8.79 5.19
N ILE A 228 -12.53 8.53 4.36
CA ILE A 228 -11.13 8.43 4.77
C ILE A 228 -10.27 9.16 3.73
N LEU A 229 -9.47 10.13 4.18
CA LEU A 229 -8.34 10.67 3.45
C LEU A 229 -7.06 10.07 4.02
N TYR A 230 -6.33 9.28 3.22
CA TYR A 230 -4.92 9.02 3.48
C TYR A 230 -4.11 10.17 2.85
N HIS A 231 -3.32 10.87 3.66
CA HIS A 231 -2.43 11.95 3.20
C HIS A 231 -0.99 11.67 3.63
N GLU A 232 -0.02 12.02 2.80
CA GLU A 232 1.37 12.07 3.26
C GLU A 232 1.56 13.15 4.35
N ALA A 233 2.45 12.88 5.30
CA ALA A 233 2.95 13.87 6.25
C ALA A 233 4.44 13.60 6.46
N THR A 234 5.21 13.74 5.37
CA THR A 234 6.64 13.39 5.35
C THR A 234 7.42 14.17 6.40
N PHE A 235 7.00 15.42 6.66
CA PHE A 235 7.59 16.31 7.66
C PHE A 235 6.56 16.86 8.65
N GLY A 236 7.04 17.22 9.83
CA GLY A 236 6.31 18.06 10.78
C GLY A 236 6.41 19.54 10.41
N LYS A 237 5.56 20.37 11.03
CA LYS A 237 5.40 21.80 10.73
C LYS A 237 6.69 22.61 10.83
N ASP A 238 7.61 22.25 11.73
CA ASP A 238 8.92 22.91 11.89
C ASP A 238 9.87 22.71 10.67
N LEU A 239 9.47 21.90 9.68
CA LEU A 239 10.24 21.56 8.49
C LEU A 239 9.44 21.76 7.18
N ASP A 240 8.46 22.67 7.20
CA ASP A 240 7.61 23.07 6.06
C ASP A 240 8.44 23.46 4.82
N ASP A 241 9.45 24.33 4.99
CA ASP A 241 10.41 24.71 3.94
C ASP A 241 11.06 23.48 3.27
N LYS A 242 11.37 22.45 4.08
CA LYS A 242 12.01 21.23 3.58
C LYS A 242 11.01 20.30 2.89
N ALA A 243 9.75 20.34 3.29
CA ALA A 243 8.67 19.64 2.60
C ALA A 243 8.57 20.15 1.16
N SER A 244 8.36 21.46 0.98
CA SER A 244 8.30 22.07 -0.36
C SER A 244 9.58 21.88 -1.18
N GLU A 245 10.78 22.06 -0.59
CA GLU A 245 12.07 21.81 -1.30
C GLU A 245 12.18 20.38 -1.87
N THR A 246 11.38 19.42 -1.37
CA THR A 246 11.36 18.02 -1.82
C THR A 246 10.03 17.58 -2.44
N GLY A 247 9.10 18.50 -2.71
CA GLY A 247 7.79 18.20 -3.29
C GLY A 247 6.87 17.39 -2.36
N HIS A 248 7.01 17.58 -1.04
CA HIS A 248 6.27 16.88 0.01
C HIS A 248 5.42 17.83 0.86
N SER A 249 4.57 17.27 1.71
CA SER A 249 3.68 17.99 2.61
C SER A 249 4.16 17.96 4.07
N SER A 250 3.84 19.02 4.80
CA SER A 250 3.91 19.00 6.25
C SER A 250 2.63 18.42 6.89
N THR A 251 2.68 18.15 8.19
CA THR A 251 1.50 17.86 9.03
C THR A 251 0.44 18.95 8.96
N ALA A 252 0.84 20.21 8.75
CA ALA A 252 -0.06 21.34 8.60
C ALA A 252 -0.78 21.32 7.24
N ASP A 253 -0.09 20.98 6.15
CA ASP A 253 -0.70 20.81 4.82
C ASP A 253 -1.71 19.67 4.81
N ALA A 254 -1.35 18.51 5.35
CA ALA A 254 -2.26 17.36 5.43
C ALA A 254 -3.54 17.69 6.23
N ALA A 255 -3.40 18.40 7.35
CA ALA A 255 -4.54 18.86 8.14
C ALA A 255 -5.36 19.94 7.42
N ARG A 256 -4.71 20.83 6.66
CA ARG A 256 -5.36 21.85 5.84
C ARG A 256 -6.19 21.22 4.72
N VAL A 257 -5.63 20.28 3.96
CA VAL A 257 -6.35 19.53 2.91
C VAL A 257 -7.55 18.80 3.50
N ALA A 258 -7.39 18.12 4.64
CA ALA A 258 -8.50 17.45 5.33
C ALA A 258 -9.63 18.42 5.74
N THR A 259 -9.27 19.62 6.22
CA THR A 259 -10.21 20.67 6.64
C THR A 259 -10.95 21.27 5.45
N GLU A 260 -10.24 21.70 4.40
CA GLU A 260 -10.85 22.29 3.19
C GLU A 260 -11.72 21.28 2.44
N ALA A 261 -11.34 20.00 2.47
CA ALA A 261 -12.08 18.91 1.83
C ALA A 261 -13.24 18.36 2.66
N GLN A 262 -13.39 18.76 3.92
CA GLN A 262 -14.43 18.24 4.82
C GLN A 262 -14.46 16.69 4.91
N THR A 263 -13.29 16.04 4.91
CA THR A 263 -13.20 14.58 5.09
C THR A 263 -13.73 14.16 6.47
N LYS A 264 -14.16 12.90 6.64
CA LYS A 264 -14.62 12.38 7.94
C LYS A 264 -13.47 11.88 8.81
N LEU A 265 -12.33 11.51 8.22
CA LEU A 265 -11.14 11.01 8.92
C LEU A 265 -9.87 11.27 8.09
N LEU A 266 -8.91 11.99 8.68
CA LEU A 266 -7.55 12.09 8.15
C LEU A 266 -6.71 10.93 8.70
N VAL A 267 -5.97 10.26 7.83
CA VAL A 267 -4.98 9.24 8.15
C VAL A 267 -3.64 9.71 7.59
N ILE A 268 -2.72 10.13 8.46
CA ILE A 268 -1.38 10.55 8.02
C ILE A 268 -0.44 9.35 7.86
N GLY A 269 0.39 9.37 6.83
CA GLY A 269 1.40 8.34 6.53
C GLY A 269 2.65 8.91 5.87
N HIS A 270 3.38 8.06 5.14
CA HIS A 270 4.57 8.43 4.35
C HIS A 270 5.67 9.14 5.18
N PHE A 271 6.01 8.61 6.35
CA PHE A 271 6.85 9.32 7.30
C PHE A 271 8.33 9.28 6.94
N SER A 272 9.01 10.44 6.98
CA SER A 272 10.46 10.51 6.85
C SER A 272 11.15 9.69 7.95
N ALA A 273 12.19 8.93 7.57
CA ALA A 273 12.97 8.09 8.48
C ALA A 273 13.55 8.81 9.71
N ARG A 274 13.63 10.15 9.68
CA ARG A 274 14.07 11.00 10.81
C ARG A 274 13.18 10.91 12.05
N TYR A 275 11.87 10.66 11.88
CA TYR A 275 10.93 10.58 13.00
C TYR A 275 10.93 9.17 13.57
N THR A 276 11.55 8.99 14.73
CA THR A 276 11.46 7.74 15.51
C THR A 276 10.08 7.57 16.14
N ASN A 277 9.45 8.67 16.54
CA ASN A 277 8.09 8.72 17.07
C ASN A 277 7.17 9.48 16.12
N ALA A 278 6.35 8.77 15.34
CA ALA A 278 5.38 9.42 14.45
C ALA A 278 4.13 9.96 15.20
N HIS A 279 3.97 9.72 16.51
CA HIS A 279 2.92 10.37 17.29
C HIS A 279 3.14 11.87 17.47
N ASP A 280 4.37 12.37 17.32
CA ASP A 280 4.66 13.80 17.33
C ASP A 280 3.98 14.49 16.13
N LEU A 281 4.10 13.88 14.94
CA LEU A 281 3.40 14.31 13.72
C LEU A 281 1.87 14.22 13.86
N LEU A 282 1.37 13.15 14.50
CA LEU A 282 -0.06 12.99 14.77
C LEU A 282 -0.60 14.10 15.68
N LYS A 283 0.18 14.57 16.64
CA LYS A 283 -0.21 15.65 17.53
C LYS A 283 -0.38 16.94 16.72
N GLU A 284 0.60 17.29 15.90
CA GLU A 284 0.55 18.48 15.03
C GLU A 284 -0.64 18.44 14.06
N ALA A 285 -0.86 17.31 13.38
CA ALA A 285 -2.00 17.16 12.46
C ALA A 285 -3.35 17.36 13.17
N ARG A 286 -3.46 16.96 14.45
CA ARG A 286 -4.66 17.16 15.29
C ARG A 286 -4.87 18.60 15.76
N GLU A 287 -3.86 19.45 15.70
CA GLU A 287 -4.02 20.89 15.98
C GLU A 287 -4.73 21.60 14.82
N GLY A 288 -4.58 21.10 13.59
CA GLY A 288 -5.28 21.60 12.40
C GLY A 288 -6.60 20.88 12.10
N PHE A 289 -6.66 19.56 12.25
CA PHE A 289 -7.84 18.76 11.90
C PHE A 289 -8.11 17.60 12.89
N TYR A 290 -9.33 17.54 13.41
CA TYR A 290 -9.79 16.42 14.24
C TYR A 290 -11.12 15.89 13.67
N PRO A 291 -11.22 14.59 13.33
CA PRO A 291 -10.34 13.49 13.76
C PRO A 291 -9.19 13.16 12.78
N ALA A 292 -7.96 13.13 13.29
CA ALA A 292 -6.79 12.63 12.56
C ALA A 292 -6.14 11.42 13.27
N TRP A 293 -5.73 10.41 12.51
CA TRP A 293 -5.08 9.16 12.95
C TRP A 293 -3.74 8.93 12.25
N LEU A 294 -2.91 8.09 12.85
CA LEU A 294 -1.64 7.63 12.29
C LEU A 294 -1.86 6.32 11.53
N ALA A 295 -1.33 6.22 10.30
CA ALA A 295 -1.32 5.01 9.50
C ALA A 295 -0.45 3.92 10.15
N ASN A 296 -1.05 3.17 11.08
CA ASN A 296 -0.38 2.04 11.71
C ASN A 296 -0.37 0.86 10.73
N GLU A 297 0.82 0.39 10.36
CA GLU A 297 0.94 -0.71 9.39
C GLU A 297 0.20 -1.97 9.87
N LEU A 298 -0.45 -2.65 8.93
CA LEU A 298 -1.31 -3.83 9.12
C LEU A 298 -2.58 -3.60 9.97
N ARG A 299 -2.82 -2.39 10.51
CA ARG A 299 -4.05 -2.08 11.24
C ARG A 299 -5.19 -1.75 10.27
N PRO A 300 -6.33 -2.46 10.31
CA PRO A 300 -7.51 -2.09 9.55
C PRO A 300 -8.14 -0.79 10.06
N ILE A 301 -8.62 0.03 9.14
CA ILE A 301 -9.34 1.28 9.34
C ILE A 301 -10.68 1.15 8.61
N PHE A 302 -11.80 1.39 9.29
CA PHE A 302 -13.13 1.18 8.73
C PHE A 302 -13.77 2.52 8.35
N THR A 303 -14.45 2.58 7.21
CA THR A 303 -15.20 3.78 6.78
C THR A 303 -16.44 4.07 7.62
N ASP A 304 -16.93 3.06 8.35
CA ASP A 304 -17.96 3.15 9.38
C ASP A 304 -17.33 2.80 10.75
N PRO A 305 -17.09 3.79 11.62
CA PRO A 305 -16.50 3.58 12.95
C PRO A 305 -17.29 2.63 13.86
N THR A 306 -18.57 2.36 13.59
CA THR A 306 -19.35 1.42 14.41
C THR A 306 -18.88 -0.02 14.27
N HIS A 307 -18.14 -0.34 13.20
CA HIS A 307 -17.53 -1.64 12.97
C HIS A 307 -16.18 -1.83 13.68
N GLU A 308 -15.60 -0.78 14.28
CA GLU A 308 -14.32 -0.85 15.01
C GLU A 308 -14.44 -1.33 16.48
N ARG A 309 -15.65 -1.74 16.88
CA ARG A 309 -15.95 -2.19 18.25
C ARG A 309 -15.06 -3.36 18.67
N GLY A 310 -14.06 -3.06 19.51
CA GLY A 310 -13.21 -4.06 20.17
C GLY A 310 -11.72 -3.70 20.24
N ILE A 311 -11.25 -2.67 19.53
CA ILE A 311 -9.80 -2.41 19.42
C ILE A 311 -9.27 -1.38 20.46
N ILE A 312 -10.14 -0.58 21.09
CA ILE A 312 -9.75 0.29 22.22
C ILE A 312 -10.81 0.23 23.31
N THR A 313 -10.46 -0.37 24.45
CA THR A 313 -11.12 -0.14 25.73
C THR A 313 -10.02 0.23 26.73
N PRO A 314 -10.00 1.46 27.29
CA PRO A 314 -8.98 1.83 28.27
C PRO A 314 -9.19 1.03 29.56
N LYS A 315 -8.38 -0.01 29.75
CA LYS A 315 -8.47 -0.91 30.91
C LYS A 315 -7.46 -0.54 31.99
N VAL A 316 -7.64 0.65 32.56
CA VAL A 316 -7.03 1.04 33.85
C VAL A 316 -8.13 1.59 34.74
N GLU A 317 -8.81 0.71 35.47
CA GLU A 317 -9.44 1.13 36.71
C GLU A 317 -8.31 1.44 37.69
N ILE A 318 -8.16 2.71 38.06
CA ILE A 318 -7.26 3.11 39.15
C ILE A 318 -7.89 2.57 40.42
N THR A 319 -7.42 1.41 40.88
CA THR A 319 -7.81 0.89 42.19
C THR A 319 -7.13 1.77 43.23
N GLU A 320 -7.89 2.69 43.83
CA GLU A 320 -7.41 3.40 45.02
C GLU A 320 -7.09 2.34 46.08
N LEU A 321 -5.86 2.39 46.59
CA LEU A 321 -5.38 1.52 47.66
C LEU A 321 -5.96 1.96 49.00
N ASP A 322 -7.27 1.81 49.16
CA ASP A 322 -7.95 2.19 50.39
C ASP A 322 -7.72 1.16 51.50
N ASN A 323 -7.27 1.66 52.65
CA ASN A 323 -6.77 0.84 53.74
C ASN A 323 -7.92 0.19 54.52
N LYS A 324 -8.01 -1.15 54.54
CA LYS A 324 -8.49 -1.96 55.70
C LYS A 324 -8.37 -3.48 55.47
N SER A 325 -7.25 -4.06 55.89
CA SER A 325 -7.13 -5.52 56.09
C SER A 325 -7.77 -5.96 57.42
N GLY A 326 -9.11 -5.99 57.46
CA GLY A 326 -9.88 -6.56 58.57
C GLY A 326 -9.91 -8.10 58.53
N GLY A 327 -9.56 -8.76 59.64
CA GLY A 327 -9.24 -10.20 59.71
C GLY A 327 -10.34 -11.21 59.32
N GLY A 328 -9.91 -12.44 58.95
CA GLY A 328 -10.82 -13.46 58.38
C GLY A 328 -10.34 -14.92 58.36
N LYS A 329 -9.69 -15.39 59.44
CA LYS A 329 -9.44 -16.82 59.82
C LYS A 329 -8.93 -17.84 58.78
N SER A 330 -7.77 -18.38 59.12
CA SER A 330 -7.19 -19.67 58.71
C SER A 330 -8.15 -20.86 58.54
N ASN A 331 -7.83 -21.76 57.62
CA ASN A 331 -7.99 -23.19 57.88
C ASN A 331 -6.86 -24.02 57.25
N TYR A 332 -6.10 -24.72 58.09
CA TYR A 332 -4.90 -25.48 57.73
C TYR A 332 -5.28 -26.97 57.58
N LYS A 333 -5.08 -27.55 56.39
CA LYS A 333 -5.03 -29.02 56.21
C LYS A 333 -3.90 -29.39 55.26
N GLY A 334 -2.74 -29.70 55.83
CA GLY A 334 -1.58 -30.13 55.05
C GLY A 334 -1.62 -31.61 54.65
N ARG A 335 -0.95 -31.96 53.55
CA ARG A 335 -0.50 -33.34 53.34
C ARG A 335 0.82 -33.41 52.53
N LYS A 336 1.89 -33.66 53.30
CA LYS A 336 3.16 -34.35 52.99
C LYS A 336 4.00 -33.92 51.76
N ASN A 337 5.25 -33.56 52.08
CA ASN A 337 6.40 -33.48 51.19
C ASN A 337 6.63 -34.76 50.37
N HIS A 338 7.12 -34.59 49.13
CA HIS A 338 8.24 -35.38 48.63
C HIS A 338 9.29 -34.44 48.02
N LYS A 339 10.53 -34.52 48.51
CA LYS A 339 11.72 -33.88 47.91
C LYS A 339 12.52 -34.92 47.14
N SER A 340 12.74 -34.68 45.86
CA SER A 340 13.90 -35.14 45.10
C SER A 340 14.11 -34.14 43.95
N GLY A 341 15.30 -33.57 43.67
CA GLY A 341 16.63 -33.91 44.19
C GLY A 341 17.49 -34.55 43.11
N GLY A 342 17.67 -33.87 41.97
CA GLY A 342 18.48 -34.36 40.85
C GLY A 342 19.11 -33.20 40.06
N LYS A 343 20.44 -33.15 40.00
CA LYS A 343 21.25 -32.11 39.34
C LYS A 343 22.08 -32.76 38.22
N LYS A 344 22.45 -31.96 37.20
CA LYS A 344 23.43 -32.25 36.10
C LYS A 344 22.91 -33.20 34.99
N ASN A 345 23.17 -32.98 33.70
CA ASN A 345 24.43 -32.57 33.06
C ASN A 345 24.25 -31.81 31.72
N PHE A 346 25.14 -30.85 31.46
CA PHE A 346 25.48 -30.38 30.11
C PHE A 346 26.30 -31.46 29.37
N ARG A 347 26.20 -31.54 28.03
CA ARG A 347 27.18 -32.26 27.18
C ARG A 347 27.53 -31.44 25.93
N SER A 348 28.80 -31.49 25.55
CA SER A 348 29.40 -30.68 24.49
C SER A 348 29.85 -31.51 23.27
N ARG A 349 29.95 -30.79 22.14
CA ARG A 349 30.48 -31.14 20.81
C ARG A 349 31.48 -32.30 20.68
N LYS A 350 31.30 -33.09 19.62
CA LYS A 350 32.30 -33.43 18.58
C LYS A 350 31.56 -33.39 17.21
N GLY A 351 32.15 -33.05 16.06
CA GLY A 351 33.55 -32.83 15.72
C GLY A 351 34.07 -33.96 14.82
N GLY A 352 33.99 -33.78 13.49
CA GLY A 352 34.45 -34.78 12.51
C GLY A 352 34.35 -34.29 11.07
N SER A 353 35.49 -34.17 10.41
CA SER A 353 35.66 -33.71 9.02
C SER A 353 36.25 -34.80 8.14
N SER A 354 35.78 -34.95 6.90
CA SER A 354 36.60 -35.53 5.81
C SER A 354 36.11 -35.10 4.43
N SER A 355 37.05 -35.09 3.48
CA SER A 355 36.96 -34.50 2.15
C SER A 355 36.97 -35.56 1.03
N ARG A 356 36.94 -35.09 -0.24
CA ARG A 356 37.14 -35.82 -1.53
C ARG A 356 35.87 -36.46 -2.13
N SER A 357 35.73 -36.61 -3.45
CA SER A 357 36.37 -35.95 -4.62
C SER A 357 35.59 -36.28 -5.92
N ARG A 358 35.86 -35.55 -7.00
CA ARG A 358 35.32 -35.76 -8.37
C ARG A 358 35.53 -37.18 -8.91
N SER A 359 34.60 -37.67 -9.74
CA SER A 359 34.91 -38.20 -11.08
C SER A 359 33.64 -38.35 -11.96
N SER A 360 33.88 -38.47 -13.27
CA SER A 360 32.91 -38.52 -14.37
C SER A 360 32.40 -39.93 -14.69
N SER A 361 31.23 -40.02 -15.34
CA SER A 361 30.97 -41.04 -16.36
C SER A 361 30.24 -40.43 -17.57
N ARG A 362 30.80 -40.68 -18.77
CA ARG A 362 30.03 -40.64 -20.02
C ARG A 362 29.23 -41.94 -20.09
N ASP A 363 28.06 -41.93 -20.72
CA ASP A 363 27.80 -42.96 -21.73
C ASP A 363 26.86 -42.47 -22.84
N SER A 364 26.58 -43.35 -23.80
CA SER A 364 26.39 -43.03 -25.21
C SER A 364 25.20 -43.78 -25.83
N ARG A 365 24.96 -43.53 -27.14
CA ARG A 365 24.02 -44.23 -28.07
C ARG A 365 22.54 -43.79 -27.99
N SER A 366 21.72 -43.90 -29.04
CA SER A 366 21.93 -43.95 -30.51
C SER A 366 20.57 -44.01 -31.23
N GLY A 367 20.48 -43.51 -32.47
CA GLY A 367 19.36 -43.73 -33.41
C GLY A 367 18.82 -42.40 -33.97
N SER A 368 18.96 -42.06 -35.26
CA SER A 368 18.35 -42.66 -36.46
C SER A 368 16.81 -42.62 -36.41
N SER A 369 16.07 -42.06 -37.37
CA SER A 369 16.36 -41.88 -38.81
C SER A 369 15.39 -40.89 -39.51
N ARG A 370 15.76 -40.40 -40.72
CA ARG A 370 14.96 -40.29 -42.00
C ARG A 370 13.43 -40.04 -41.93
N ASP A 371 12.74 -39.34 -42.85
CA ASP A 371 12.98 -38.66 -44.16
C ASP A 371 11.62 -37.98 -44.56
N SER A 372 11.42 -37.13 -45.58
CA SER A 372 12.23 -36.28 -46.50
C SER A 372 11.27 -35.40 -47.35
N ARG A 373 11.79 -34.45 -48.16
CA ARG A 373 11.08 -33.66 -49.24
C ARG A 373 10.14 -32.54 -48.73
N GLY A 374 9.90 -31.41 -49.42
CA GLY A 374 10.48 -30.79 -50.63
C GLY A 374 9.91 -29.34 -50.73
N SER A 375 10.66 -28.29 -51.09
CA SER A 375 11.16 -27.90 -52.43
C SER A 375 10.24 -26.97 -53.25
N SER A 376 10.37 -25.65 -53.06
CA SER A 376 10.19 -24.54 -54.04
C SER A 376 10.30 -23.19 -53.30
N GLY A 377 10.80 -22.07 -53.86
CA GLY A 377 11.56 -21.86 -55.09
C GLY A 377 11.62 -20.36 -55.46
N SER A 378 12.82 -19.83 -55.78
CA SER A 378 13.08 -18.46 -56.32
C SER A 378 12.76 -17.26 -55.40
N SER A 379 13.32 -16.06 -55.57
CA SER A 379 14.62 -15.63 -56.14
C SER A 379 14.88 -14.15 -55.82
N ARG A 380 16.14 -13.77 -55.54
CA ARG A 380 16.88 -12.74 -56.32
C ARG A 380 18.30 -12.54 -55.79
N SER A 381 19.23 -12.43 -56.74
CA SER A 381 20.67 -12.24 -56.55
C SER A 381 21.04 -10.76 -56.54
N GLY A 382 22.19 -10.44 -55.93
CA GLY A 382 22.73 -9.09 -55.87
C GLY A 382 24.18 -9.07 -55.35
N SER A 383 25.08 -9.73 -56.06
CA SER A 383 26.51 -9.80 -55.72
C SER A 383 27.26 -8.52 -56.08
N ASN A 384 28.08 -7.99 -55.18
CA ASN A 384 29.35 -7.40 -55.60
C ASN A 384 30.45 -7.56 -54.53
N SER A 385 31.70 -7.59 -54.97
CA SER A 385 32.84 -8.09 -54.19
C SER A 385 33.78 -7.01 -53.68
N GLY A 386 34.34 -7.26 -52.49
CA GLY A 386 35.74 -6.93 -52.18
C GLY A 386 36.09 -5.49 -51.79
N LYS A 387 36.43 -5.29 -50.51
CA LYS A 387 37.74 -4.77 -50.10
C LYS A 387 38.03 -5.02 -48.62
N SER A 388 39.26 -5.42 -48.34
CA SER A 388 39.79 -5.61 -46.99
C SER A 388 40.09 -4.27 -46.31
N GLY A 389 39.74 -4.13 -45.03
CA GLY A 389 40.01 -2.94 -44.24
C GLY A 389 40.26 -3.28 -42.77
N ASN A 390 41.52 -3.22 -42.35
CA ASN A 390 41.92 -3.44 -40.95
C ASN A 390 41.34 -2.36 -40.04
N TYR A 391 40.68 -2.74 -38.94
CA TYR A 391 40.45 -1.84 -37.80
C TYR A 391 40.99 -2.42 -36.49
N LYS A 392 41.75 -1.56 -35.79
CA LYS A 392 42.58 -1.90 -34.64
C LYS A 392 41.76 -2.00 -33.35
N ARG A 393 42.09 -2.97 -32.48
CA ARG A 393 41.74 -2.90 -31.06
C ARG A 393 42.32 -1.61 -30.45
N LYS A 394 41.52 -0.87 -29.68
CA LYS A 394 42.00 0.14 -28.72
C LYS A 394 41.81 -0.38 -27.31
N THR A 395 42.92 -0.61 -26.62
CA THR A 395 43.00 -0.75 -25.16
C THR A 395 43.41 0.57 -24.55
N TYR A 396 42.60 1.06 -23.60
CA TYR A 396 42.95 2.04 -22.57
C TYR A 396 42.19 1.60 -21.32
N GLY A 397 42.73 1.65 -20.10
CA GLY A 397 44.03 2.12 -19.65
C GLY A 397 43.88 2.56 -18.20
N SER A 398 44.33 1.74 -17.25
CA SER A 398 44.18 2.02 -15.82
C SER A 398 45.02 3.23 -15.40
N SER A 399 44.40 4.24 -14.78
CA SER A 399 45.09 5.40 -14.23
C SER A 399 44.76 5.56 -12.75
N THR A 400 45.64 5.04 -11.90
CA THR A 400 45.75 5.46 -10.50
C THR A 400 46.28 6.90 -10.46
N TYR A 401 45.72 7.77 -9.63
CA TYR A 401 46.51 8.90 -9.12
C TYR A 401 46.26 9.17 -7.64
N SER A 402 47.34 9.62 -6.99
CA SER A 402 47.51 9.66 -5.55
C SER A 402 47.21 11.05 -4.97
N SER A 403 47.11 11.09 -3.64
CA SER A 403 47.03 12.28 -2.80
C SER A 403 48.04 13.38 -3.15
N ASN A 404 47.62 14.63 -3.02
CA ASN A 404 48.54 15.71 -2.63
C ASN A 404 47.84 16.72 -1.72
N ILE A 405 48.30 16.78 -0.47
CA ILE A 405 47.98 17.83 0.49
C ILE A 405 48.96 18.98 0.25
N LYS A 406 48.48 20.23 0.14
CA LYS A 406 49.26 21.42 0.54
C LYS A 406 48.37 22.59 0.88
N SER A 407 48.73 23.26 1.96
CA SER A 407 47.98 24.33 2.62
C SER A 407 48.38 25.72 2.14
N LYS A 408 47.42 26.66 2.16
CA LYS A 408 47.44 27.84 3.05
C LYS A 408 46.23 28.76 2.80
N LYS A 409 45.61 29.19 3.92
CA LYS A 409 45.15 30.55 4.28
C LYS A 409 44.40 31.41 3.24
N ASP A 410 43.44 32.23 3.62
CA ASP A 410 42.59 32.39 4.81
C ASP A 410 41.49 33.31 4.30
N ASP A 411 40.21 33.02 4.53
CA ASP A 411 39.18 34.06 4.70
C ASP A 411 37.93 33.44 5.32
N SER A 412 37.32 34.18 6.23
CA SER A 412 36.30 33.70 7.14
C SER A 412 34.89 34.03 6.64
N ASP A 413 34.01 33.02 6.63
CA ASP A 413 32.61 33.30 6.94
C ASP A 413 31.96 32.13 7.68
N SER A 414 31.22 32.46 8.75
CA SER A 414 30.78 31.48 9.74
C SER A 414 29.29 31.15 9.60
N SER A 415 28.98 29.95 9.09
CA SER A 415 27.65 29.34 9.25
C SER A 415 27.76 28.12 10.18
N SER A 416 27.40 28.32 11.44
CA SER A 416 27.42 27.26 12.45
C SER A 416 26.32 26.24 12.18
N SER A 417 26.70 25.05 11.70
CA SER A 417 25.80 23.89 11.68
C SER A 417 25.38 23.56 13.12
N SER A 418 24.09 23.73 13.42
CA SER A 418 23.53 23.43 14.72
C SER A 418 23.58 21.92 14.98
N PRO A 419 23.99 21.47 16.19
CA PRO A 419 24.11 20.05 16.47
C PRO A 419 22.74 19.38 16.43
N ARG A 420 22.67 18.18 15.82
CA ARG A 420 21.46 17.37 15.78
C ARG A 420 20.91 17.19 17.20
N LYS A 421 19.69 17.68 17.47
CA LYS A 421 18.98 17.38 18.71
C LYS A 421 18.74 15.87 18.77
N ILE A 422 19.50 15.17 19.60
CA ILE A 422 19.18 13.81 20.02
C ILE A 422 18.01 13.97 21.01
N THR A 423 16.82 13.54 20.60
CA THR A 423 15.64 13.51 21.47
C THR A 423 15.96 12.66 22.71
N PRO A 424 15.67 13.13 23.94
CA PRO A 424 15.86 12.30 25.12
C PRO A 424 15.04 11.01 25.00
N ARG A 425 15.67 9.86 25.29
CA ARG A 425 14.94 8.59 25.37
C ARG A 425 13.83 8.70 26.41
N SER A 426 12.64 8.22 26.06
CA SER A 426 11.54 8.15 27.00
C SER A 426 11.69 6.87 27.85
N SER A 427 11.12 6.86 29.06
CA SER A 427 11.09 5.66 29.90
C SER A 427 10.23 4.51 29.34
N TYR A 428 9.63 4.68 28.16
CA TYR A 428 8.87 3.65 27.44
C TYR A 428 9.72 2.85 26.44
N ASP A 429 10.95 3.28 26.12
CA ASP A 429 11.82 2.66 25.11
C ASP A 429 12.39 1.28 25.53
N ASP A 430 12.20 0.86 26.79
CA ASP A 430 12.83 -0.33 27.39
C ASP A 430 11.95 -1.60 27.43
N PHE A 431 10.69 -1.56 26.97
CA PHE A 431 9.75 -2.67 27.19
C PHE A 431 9.71 -3.80 26.15
N ASP A 432 10.23 -3.60 24.93
CA ASP A 432 10.21 -4.61 23.85
C ASP A 432 11.59 -5.24 23.58
N ARG A 433 12.08 -5.99 24.58
CA ARG A 433 13.17 -6.98 24.40
C ARG A 433 12.91 -8.26 25.17
N PHE A 434 12.09 -9.17 24.63
CA PHE A 434 12.27 -10.62 24.76
C PHE A 434 11.60 -11.37 23.60
#